data_AF-A0A521RW46-F1
#
_entry.id   AF-A0A521RW46-F1
#
_cell.length_a   1.000
_cell.length_b   1.000
_cell.length_c   1.000
_cell.angle_alpha   90.00
_cell.angle_beta   90.00
_cell.angle_gamma   90.00
#
_symmetry.space_group_name_H-M   'P 1'
#
loop_
_entity.id
_entity.type
_entity.pdbx_description
1 polymer ?
#
loop_
_entity_poly.entity_id
_entity_poly.type
_entity_poly.pdbx_seq_one_letter_code
_entity_poly.pdbx_strand_id
1 'polypeptide(L)' 'AALRELARIVRGADFPEQIHFTPESAGLRALSHGFPSVAKDDQEILEKAMFLYDALYASLKSRQS' A
#
# COMPACT_ATOMS: atom_id res chain seq x y z
N ALA A 1 -10.58 11.13 -7.06
CA ALA A 1 -9.19 11.55 -6.79
C ALA A 1 -8.42 10.48 -5.99
N ALA A 2 -9.03 9.85 -4.98
CA ALA A 2 -8.46 8.80 -4.14
C ALA A 2 -7.74 7.67 -4.90
N LEU A 3 -8.32 7.12 -5.97
CA LEU A 3 -7.69 6.04 -6.73
C LEU A 3 -6.35 6.47 -7.37
N ARG A 4 -6.25 7.72 -7.84
CA ARG A 4 -5.01 8.26 -8.43
C ARG A 4 -3.94 8.49 -7.36
N GLU A 5 -4.35 8.83 -6.15
CA GLU A 5 -3.45 9.01 -5.01
C GLU A 5 -2.94 7.67 -4.50
N LEU A 6 -3.82 6.66 -4.39
CA LEU A 6 -3.43 5.27 -4.10
C LEU A 6 -2.40 4.77 -5.11
N ALA A 7 -2.64 5.00 -6.41
CA ALA A 7 -1.68 4.61 -7.45
C ALA A 7 -0.32 5.31 -7.31
N ARG A 8 -0.28 6.56 -6.84
CA ARG A 8 0.99 7.26 -6.54
C ARG A 8 1.70 6.64 -5.34
N ILE A 9 0.97 6.27 -4.28
CA ILE A 9 1.55 5.63 -3.09
C ILE A 9 2.16 4.27 -3.43
N VAL A 10 1.40 3.42 -4.15
CA VAL A 10 1.85 2.09 -4.60
C VAL A 10 3.10 2.22 -5.47
N ARG A 11 3.07 3.12 -6.46
CA ARG A 11 4.25 3.40 -7.29
C ARG A 11 5.46 3.81 -6.45
N GLY A 12 5.31 4.73 -5.51
CA GLY A 12 6.42 5.13 -4.66
C GLY A 12 6.94 3.99 -3.77
N ALA A 13 6.09 3.04 -3.38
CA ALA A 13 6.50 1.87 -2.61
C ALA A 13 7.29 0.84 -3.43
N ASP A 14 6.95 0.67 -4.72
CA ASP A 14 7.61 -0.26 -5.64
C ASP A 14 8.98 0.23 -6.13
N PHE A 15 9.17 1.55 -6.21
CA PHE A 15 10.37 2.17 -6.78
C PHE A 15 11.20 2.88 -5.68
N PRO A 16 12.39 2.36 -5.30
CA PRO A 16 13.21 2.93 -4.22
C PRO A 16 13.54 4.42 -4.40
N GLU A 17 13.75 4.88 -5.64
CA GLU A 17 14.04 6.27 -5.96
C GLU A 17 12.83 7.21 -5.81
N GLN A 18 11.62 6.65 -5.71
CA GLN A 18 10.35 7.37 -5.59
C GLN A 18 9.74 7.23 -4.17
N ILE A 19 10.44 6.56 -3.25
CA ILE A 19 9.93 6.28 -1.90
C ILE A 19 9.57 7.54 -1.10
N HIS A 20 10.13 8.69 -1.49
CA HIS A 20 9.89 9.99 -0.87
C HIS A 20 8.79 10.81 -1.56
N PHE A 21 8.18 10.33 -2.66
CA PHE A 21 7.16 11.08 -3.39
C PHE A 21 5.83 11.19 -2.65
N THR A 22 5.52 10.19 -1.81
CA THR A 22 4.42 10.29 -0.84
C THR A 22 4.87 9.71 0.49
N PRO A 23 4.53 10.34 1.63
CA PRO A 23 4.96 9.86 2.94
C PRO A 23 4.44 8.44 3.24
N GLU A 24 3.27 8.08 2.70
CA GLU A 24 2.69 6.74 2.86
C GLU A 24 3.48 5.64 2.14
N SER A 25 4.27 5.95 1.09
CA SER A 25 5.01 4.95 0.31
C SER A 25 6.02 4.16 1.16
N ALA A 26 6.76 4.84 2.04
CA ALA A 26 7.74 4.20 2.92
C ALA A 26 7.06 3.20 3.87
N GLY A 27 5.91 3.58 4.43
CA GLY A 27 5.12 2.71 5.31
C GLY A 27 4.54 1.50 4.57
N LEU A 28 3.97 1.72 3.38
CA LEU A 28 3.45 0.64 2.54
C LEU A 28 4.56 -0.34 2.17
N ARG A 29 5.74 0.14 1.77
CA ARG A 29 6.89 -0.71 1.45
C ARG A 29 7.33 -1.55 2.64
N ALA A 30 7.42 -0.96 3.83
CA ALA A 30 7.81 -1.69 5.04
C ALA A 30 6.83 -2.82 5.37
N LEU A 31 5.51 -2.57 5.25
CA LEU A 31 4.48 -3.58 5.44
C LEU A 31 4.56 -4.69 4.39
N SER A 32 4.61 -4.33 3.10
CA SER A 32 4.66 -5.29 2.00
C SER A 32 5.89 -6.18 2.05
N HIS A 33 7.05 -5.65 2.48
CA HIS A 33 8.27 -6.44 2.66
C HIS A 33 8.16 -7.47 3.80
N GLY A 34 7.31 -7.20 4.80
CA GLY A 34 7.06 -8.10 5.93
C GLY A 34 6.06 -9.22 5.63
N PHE A 35 5.23 -9.11 4.57
CA PHE A 35 4.20 -10.11 4.27
C PHE A 35 4.73 -11.55 4.17
N PRO A 36 5.84 -11.83 3.46
CA PRO A 36 6.36 -13.19 3.35
C PRO A 36 6.85 -13.77 4.68
N SER A 37 7.15 -12.93 5.68
CA SER A 37 7.60 -13.39 7.00
C SER A 37 6.45 -13.82 7.92
N VAL A 38 5.20 -13.48 7.58
CA VAL A 38 4.03 -13.69 8.46
C VAL A 38 2.86 -14.42 7.80
N ALA A 39 2.97 -14.74 6.51
CA ALA A 39 1.96 -15.47 5.75
C ALA A 39 2.52 -16.84 5.30
N LYS A 40 1.64 -17.83 5.17
CA LYS A 40 2.03 -19.21 4.82
C LYS A 40 2.35 -19.40 3.34
N ASP A 41 1.69 -18.64 2.46
CA ASP A 41 1.76 -18.75 1.01
C ASP A 41 1.33 -17.43 0.34
N ASP A 42 1.52 -17.34 -0.98
CA ASP A 42 1.17 -16.15 -1.78
C ASP A 42 -0.33 -15.84 -1.76
N GLN A 43 -1.17 -16.86 -1.60
CA GLN A 43 -2.62 -16.69 -1.54
C GLN A 43 -3.03 -15.95 -0.27
N GLU A 44 -2.48 -16.33 0.89
CA GLU A 44 -2.71 -15.62 2.15
C GLU A 44 -2.14 -14.19 2.12
N ILE A 45 -0.98 -13.98 1.47
CA ILE A 45 -0.44 -12.63 1.26
C ILE A 45 -1.45 -11.77 0.47
N LEU A 46 -1.97 -12.30 -0.64
CA LEU A 46 -2.91 -11.58 -1.48
C LEU A 46 -4.18 -11.19 -0.70
N GLU A 47 -4.77 -12.12 0.03
CA GLU A 47 -5.97 -11.89 0.84
C GLU A 47 -5.76 -10.78 1.89
N LYS A 48 -4.65 -10.81 2.62
CA LYS A 48 -4.31 -9.77 3.61
C LYS A 48 -3.99 -8.43 2.95
N ALA A 49 -3.27 -8.44 1.83
CA ALA A 49 -2.91 -7.24 1.10
C ALA A 49 -4.14 -6.54 0.52
N MET A 50 -5.14 -7.28 0.03
CA MET A 50 -6.40 -6.69 -0.44
C MET A 50 -7.08 -5.85 0.65
N PHE A 51 -7.19 -6.40 1.87
CA PHE A 51 -7.75 -5.64 3.00
C PHE A 51 -6.96 -4.36 3.29
N LEU A 52 -5.62 -4.43 3.27
CA LEU A 52 -4.77 -3.25 3.45
C LEU A 52 -5.02 -2.19 2.38
N TYR A 53 -5.08 -2.59 1.10
CA TYR A 53 -5.34 -1.66 0.00
C TYR A 53 -6.74 -1.06 0.05
N ASP A 54 -7.76 -1.84 0.43
CA ASP A 54 -9.13 -1.35 0.63
C ASP A 54 -9.20 -0.33 1.77
N ALA A 55 -8.55 -0.60 2.90
CA ALA A 55 -8.49 0.32 4.03
C ALA A 55 -7.77 1.63 3.67
N LEU A 56 -6.65 1.53 2.94
CA LEU A 56 -5.93 2.69 2.46
C LEU A 56 -6.79 3.51 1.48
N TYR A 57 -7.45 2.85 0.53
CA TYR A 57 -8.37 3.52 -0.39
C TYR A 57 -9.52 4.23 0.33
N ALA A 58 -10.15 3.58 1.31
CA ALA A 58 -11.23 4.17 2.10
C ALA A 58 -10.76 5.40 2.88
N SER A 59 -9.56 5.36 3.47
CA SER A 59 -8.96 6.52 4.15
C SER A 59 -8.71 7.68 3.19
N LEU A 60 -8.16 7.41 1.99
CA LEU A 60 -7.93 8.46 0.99
C LEU A 60 -9.25 9.07 0.49
N LYS A 61 -10.29 8.24 0.36
CA LYS A 61 -11.62 8.71 -0.03
C LYS A 61 -12.25 9.60 1.05
N SER A 62 -12.11 9.26 2.34
CA SER A 62 -12.67 10.05 3.43
C SER A 62 -11.98 11.41 3.62
N ARG A 63 -10.66 11.50 3.37
CA ARG A 63 -9.91 12.78 3.39
C ARG A 63 -10.34 13.78 2.33
N GLN A 64 -11.02 13.30 1.29
CA GLN A 64 -11.47 14.11 0.13
C GLN A 64 -12.94 14.51 0.25
N SER A 65 -13.64 14.07 1.29
CA SER A 65 -15.06 14.33 1.54
C SER A 65 -15.26 15.59 2.38
#